data_AF-A0A1V9F600-F1
#
_entry.id   AF-A0A1V9F600-F1
#
_cell.length_a   1.000
_cell.length_b   1.000
_cell.length_c   1.000
_cell.angle_alpha   90.00
_cell.angle_beta   90.00
_cell.angle_gamma   90.00
#
_symmetry.space_group_name_H-M   'P 1'
#
loop_
_entity.id
_entity.type
_entity.pdbx_description
1 polymer ?
#
loop_
_entity_poly.entity_id
_entity_poly.type
_entity_poly.pdbx_seq_one_letter_code
_entity_poly.pdbx_strand_id
1 'polypeptide(L)'
;MGEAELHTITNQLVIHSVIVIYGDAATKELSIQIANDIGKHWNEPKASIKINGEMYNVHFEIDGIYEPSLDPEKVWYNDNPRYNFFRIEAFAAGNISFVDGIGCNTGYFKLDNLIQTSTTAAHEYGHTLGLLHPEVLDIRGKSTPGIMYPRGTIVDPPFQYDPNAKAGGAGGTMNPVHRKVMASEIEALKLHKLFFTNGKAVVGEFSSLYHQKHRPPVT
;
A
#
# COMPACT_ATOMS: atom_id res chain seq x y z
N MET A 1 -6.38 4.28 -1.50
CA MET A 1 -7.70 4.54 -2.04
C MET A 1 -7.60 4.45 -3.55
N GLY A 2 -8.69 4.09 -4.22
CA GLY A 2 -8.73 4.06 -5.68
C GLY A 2 -10.15 4.16 -6.22
N GLU A 3 -10.24 4.33 -7.55
CA GLU A 3 -11.48 4.18 -8.30
C GLU A 3 -11.51 2.79 -8.93
N ALA A 4 -12.51 1.99 -8.60
CA ALA A 4 -12.79 0.73 -9.25
C ALA A 4 -13.63 0.97 -10.51
N GLU A 5 -13.18 0.49 -11.66
CA GLU A 5 -13.87 0.55 -12.94
C GLU A 5 -14.15 -0.85 -13.47
N LEU A 6 -15.43 -1.13 -13.75
CA LEU A 6 -15.91 -2.45 -14.18
C LEU A 6 -16.07 -2.48 -15.71
N HIS A 7 -15.22 -3.23 -16.38
CA HIS A 7 -15.30 -3.48 -17.82
C HIS A 7 -16.02 -4.81 -18.09
N THR A 8 -17.32 -4.72 -18.39
CA THR A 8 -18.18 -5.89 -18.58
C THR A 8 -17.97 -6.64 -19.91
N ILE A 9 -17.34 -6.02 -20.90
CA ILE A 9 -17.05 -6.65 -22.20
C ILE A 9 -15.80 -7.53 -22.11
N THR A 10 -14.78 -7.08 -21.37
CA THR A 10 -13.49 -7.77 -21.22
C THR A 10 -13.38 -8.57 -19.93
N ASN A 11 -14.42 -8.55 -19.09
CA ASN A 11 -14.45 -9.16 -17.77
C ASN A 11 -13.24 -8.74 -16.90
N GLN A 12 -13.01 -7.44 -16.84
CA GLN A 12 -11.96 -6.83 -16.01
C GLN A 12 -12.55 -5.89 -14.97
N LEU A 13 -12.00 -5.95 -13.76
CA LEU A 13 -12.17 -4.93 -12.74
C LEU A 13 -10.83 -4.23 -12.58
N VAL A 14 -10.76 -2.97 -12.98
CA VAL A 14 -9.54 -2.16 -12.88
C VAL A 14 -9.64 -1.27 -11.66
N ILE A 15 -8.62 -1.28 -10.79
CA ILE A 15 -8.48 -0.37 -9.67
C ILE A 15 -7.47 0.69 -10.07
N HIS A 16 -7.94 1.90 -10.36
CA HIS A 16 -7.11 3.04 -10.71
C HIS A 16 -6.65 3.77 -9.46
N SER A 17 -5.35 4.05 -9.37
CA SER A 17 -4.78 4.88 -8.31
C SER A 17 -3.59 5.67 -8.81
N VAL A 18 -3.42 6.86 -8.27
CA VAL A 18 -2.34 7.78 -8.59
C VAL A 18 -1.67 8.16 -7.28
N ILE A 19 -0.39 7.84 -7.17
CA ILE A 19 0.42 8.15 -6.00
C ILE A 19 1.14 9.47 -6.24
N VAL A 20 0.65 10.53 -5.59
CA VAL A 20 1.23 11.87 -5.62
C VAL A 20 2.22 11.99 -4.48
N ILE A 21 3.49 12.21 -4.81
CA ILE A 21 4.56 12.35 -3.82
C ILE A 21 5.16 13.75 -3.81
N TYR A 22 5.51 14.21 -2.62
CA TYR A 22 6.09 15.53 -2.34
C TYR A 22 7.00 15.45 -1.11
N GLY A 23 7.69 16.53 -0.77
CA GLY A 23 8.64 16.58 0.35
C GLY A 23 10.10 16.51 -0.11
N ASP A 24 11.02 16.70 0.83
CA ASP A 24 12.42 17.03 0.50
C ASP A 24 13.19 15.82 -0.07
N ALA A 25 12.72 14.60 0.23
CA ALA A 25 13.31 13.36 -0.27
C ALA A 25 12.54 12.76 -1.47
N ALA A 26 11.48 13.42 -1.93
CA ALA A 26 10.73 12.95 -3.10
C ALA A 26 11.48 13.31 -4.40
N THR A 27 11.47 12.39 -5.37
CA THR A 27 12.00 12.62 -6.71
C THR A 27 11.08 12.02 -7.76
N LYS A 28 11.24 12.45 -9.02
CA LYS A 28 10.50 11.87 -10.15
C LYS A 28 10.78 10.38 -10.33
N GLU A 29 12.02 9.97 -10.13
CA GLU A 29 12.43 8.56 -10.24
C GLU A 29 11.74 7.73 -9.16
N LEU A 30 11.62 8.28 -7.95
CA LEU A 30 10.96 7.62 -6.84
C LEU A 30 9.45 7.50 -7.06
N SER A 31 8.79 8.49 -7.68
CA SER A 31 7.35 8.39 -7.99
C SER A 31 7.08 7.23 -8.97
N ILE A 32 7.93 7.08 -9.99
CA ILE A 32 7.84 5.99 -10.97
C ILE A 32 8.11 4.65 -10.28
N GLN A 33 9.15 4.57 -9.45
CA GLN A 33 9.48 3.34 -8.74
C GLN A 33 8.34 2.88 -7.83
N ILE A 34 7.79 3.78 -7.01
CA ILE A 34 6.69 3.47 -6.10
C ILE A 34 5.47 2.92 -6.86
N ALA A 35 5.07 3.58 -7.95
CA ALA A 35 3.95 3.14 -8.77
C ALA A 35 4.19 1.74 -9.36
N ASN A 36 5.39 1.51 -9.91
CA ASN A 36 5.78 0.21 -10.47
C ASN A 36 5.81 -0.89 -9.40
N ASP A 37 6.35 -0.60 -8.22
CA ASP A 37 6.44 -1.56 -7.12
C ASP A 37 5.04 -1.96 -6.64
N ILE A 38 4.14 -0.99 -6.40
CA ILE A 38 2.75 -1.26 -6.03
C ILE A 38 2.07 -2.08 -7.12
N GLY A 39 2.11 -1.61 -8.37
CA GLY A 39 1.45 -2.27 -9.50
C GLY A 39 1.96 -3.69 -9.70
N LYS A 40 3.27 -3.93 -9.60
CA LYS A 40 3.86 -5.27 -9.70
C LYS A 40 3.34 -6.20 -8.62
N HIS A 41 3.41 -5.78 -7.35
CA HIS A 41 3.03 -6.63 -6.22
C HIS A 41 1.54 -6.94 -6.23
N TRP A 42 0.69 -5.94 -6.47
CA TRP A 42 -0.77 -6.11 -6.44
C TRP A 42 -1.34 -6.85 -7.65
N ASN A 43 -0.62 -6.87 -8.78
CA ASN A 43 -0.99 -7.68 -9.95
C ASN A 43 -0.34 -9.09 -9.96
N GLU A 44 0.70 -9.35 -9.16
CA GLU A 44 1.37 -10.67 -9.10
C GLU A 44 0.41 -11.85 -8.85
N PRO A 45 -0.62 -11.74 -7.97
CA PRO A 45 -1.53 -12.85 -7.70
C PRO A 45 -2.39 -13.28 -8.87
N LYS A 46 -2.55 -12.42 -9.91
CA LYS A 46 -3.47 -12.64 -11.04
C LYS A 46 -4.87 -13.04 -10.57
N ALA A 47 -5.36 -12.35 -9.54
CA ALA A 47 -6.60 -12.70 -8.88
C ALA A 47 -7.83 -12.41 -9.76
N SER A 48 -8.88 -13.20 -9.54
CA SER A 48 -10.20 -12.97 -10.12
C SER A 48 -11.23 -12.99 -9.00
N ILE A 49 -12.26 -12.17 -9.11
CA ILE A 49 -13.37 -12.11 -8.15
C ILE A 49 -14.70 -12.32 -8.86
N LYS A 50 -15.71 -12.73 -8.09
CA LYS A 50 -17.07 -12.91 -8.61
C LYS A 50 -17.92 -11.70 -8.26
N ILE A 51 -18.48 -11.03 -9.27
CA ILE A 51 -19.45 -9.93 -9.10
C ILE A 51 -20.73 -10.31 -9.83
N ASN A 52 -21.85 -10.36 -9.11
CA ASN A 52 -23.18 -10.67 -9.66
C ASN A 52 -23.26 -11.94 -10.54
N GLY A 53 -22.48 -12.97 -10.20
CA GLY A 53 -22.47 -14.22 -10.96
C GLY A 53 -21.30 -14.36 -11.93
N GLU A 54 -20.72 -13.25 -12.37
CA GLU A 54 -19.67 -13.20 -13.39
C GLU A 54 -18.27 -13.08 -12.77
N MET A 55 -17.28 -13.69 -13.41
CA MET A 55 -15.88 -13.63 -12.98
C MET A 55 -15.16 -12.46 -13.65
N TYR A 56 -14.49 -11.64 -12.85
CA TYR A 56 -13.69 -10.51 -13.31
C TYR A 56 -12.25 -10.68 -12.88
N ASN A 57 -11.32 -10.50 -13.81
CA ASN A 57 -9.90 -10.38 -13.49
C ASN A 57 -9.64 -9.02 -12.85
N VAL A 58 -9.01 -9.03 -11.66
CA VAL A 58 -8.65 -7.81 -10.96
C VAL A 58 -7.31 -7.30 -11.49
N HIS A 59 -7.28 -6.04 -11.88
CA HIS A 59 -6.07 -5.36 -12.33
C HIS A 59 -5.88 -4.06 -11.57
N PHE A 60 -4.66 -3.79 -11.11
CA PHE A 60 -4.29 -2.53 -10.47
C PHE A 60 -3.51 -1.68 -11.45
N GLU A 61 -4.05 -0.51 -11.78
CA GLU A 61 -3.41 0.48 -12.63
C GLU A 61 -2.93 1.63 -11.74
N ILE A 62 -1.60 1.73 -11.59
CA ILE A 62 -0.97 2.64 -10.64
C ILE A 62 -0.07 3.62 -11.38
N ASP A 63 -0.35 4.91 -11.22
CA ASP A 63 0.50 5.99 -11.71
C ASP A 63 1.25 6.68 -10.57
N GLY A 64 2.38 7.31 -10.90
CA GLY A 64 3.18 8.09 -9.97
C GLY A 64 3.34 9.53 -10.44
N ILE A 65 3.00 10.49 -9.58
CA ILE A 65 3.19 11.92 -9.82
C ILE A 65 4.17 12.47 -8.79
N TYR A 66 5.18 13.20 -9.25
CA TYR A 66 6.06 13.99 -8.40
C TYR A 66 5.65 15.46 -8.47
N GLU A 67 5.26 16.02 -7.32
CA GLU A 67 4.78 17.39 -7.18
C GLU A 67 5.50 18.06 -6.00
N PRO A 68 6.73 18.58 -6.20
CA PRO A 68 7.54 19.14 -5.10
C PRO A 68 6.91 20.38 -4.47
N SER A 69 6.11 21.13 -5.23
CA SER A 69 5.42 22.33 -4.80
C SER A 69 3.92 22.06 -4.60
N LEU A 70 3.58 20.90 -4.04
CA LEU A 70 2.19 20.50 -3.82
C LEU A 70 1.48 21.54 -2.93
N ASP A 71 0.50 22.21 -3.54
CA ASP A 71 -0.43 23.08 -2.84
C ASP A 71 -1.28 22.24 -1.87
N PRO A 72 -1.27 22.54 -0.55
CA PRO A 72 -2.09 21.84 0.43
C PRO A 72 -3.58 21.80 0.09
N GLU A 73 -4.11 22.81 -0.63
CA GLU A 73 -5.52 22.82 -1.04
C GLU A 73 -5.89 21.64 -1.95
N LYS A 74 -4.95 21.16 -2.78
CA LYS A 74 -5.13 19.95 -3.60
C LYS A 74 -5.31 18.69 -2.75
N VAL A 75 -4.85 18.69 -1.50
CA VAL A 75 -5.02 17.56 -0.56
C VAL A 75 -6.30 17.73 0.25
N TRP A 76 -6.52 18.92 0.81
CA TRP A 76 -7.67 19.18 1.68
C TRP A 76 -9.01 19.03 0.95
N TYR A 77 -9.08 19.53 -0.29
CA TYR A 77 -10.30 19.56 -1.09
C TYR A 77 -10.32 18.49 -2.19
N ASN A 78 -9.48 17.47 -2.10
CA ASN A 78 -9.50 16.37 -3.06
C ASN A 78 -10.82 15.61 -3.00
N ASP A 79 -11.51 15.55 -4.13
CA ASP A 79 -12.70 14.72 -4.35
C ASP A 79 -12.47 13.61 -5.38
N ASN A 80 -11.25 13.50 -5.91
CA ASN A 80 -10.87 12.46 -6.85
C ASN A 80 -10.36 11.22 -6.08
N PRO A 81 -11.09 10.09 -6.09
CA PRO A 81 -10.74 8.89 -5.33
C PRO A 81 -9.46 8.20 -5.83
N ARG A 82 -8.95 8.58 -7.01
CA ARG A 82 -7.70 8.04 -7.55
C ARG A 82 -6.48 8.65 -6.86
N TYR A 83 -6.53 9.87 -6.34
CA TYR A 83 -5.34 10.54 -5.79
C TYR A 83 -5.04 10.11 -4.35
N ASN A 84 -3.80 9.67 -4.13
CA ASN A 84 -3.24 9.37 -2.83
C ASN A 84 -1.98 10.21 -2.60
N PHE A 85 -1.87 10.89 -1.46
CA PHE A 85 -0.84 11.90 -1.22
C PHE A 85 0.12 11.46 -0.12
N PHE A 86 1.41 11.40 -0.45
CA PHE A 86 2.43 10.97 0.49
C PHE A 86 3.59 11.96 0.55
N ARG A 87 3.89 12.44 1.75
CA ARG A 87 5.15 13.15 1.98
C ARG A 87 6.28 12.15 2.12
N ILE A 88 7.41 12.40 1.46
CA ILE A 88 8.62 11.60 1.59
C ILE A 88 9.74 12.40 2.25
N GLU A 89 10.29 11.86 3.32
CA GLU A 89 11.43 12.45 4.03
C GLU A 89 12.46 11.39 4.43
N ALA A 90 13.69 11.84 4.67
CA ALA A 90 14.71 11.01 5.31
C ALA A 90 14.35 10.66 6.77
N PHE A 91 13.62 11.56 7.44
CA PHE A 91 13.18 11.39 8.83
C PHE A 91 11.66 11.32 8.95
N ALA A 92 11.16 10.36 9.71
CA ALA A 92 9.77 10.27 10.13
C ALA A 92 9.70 10.07 11.64
N ALA A 93 8.82 10.80 12.33
CA ALA A 93 8.52 10.53 13.73
C ALA A 93 7.94 9.10 13.84
N GLY A 94 8.52 8.26 14.70
CA GLY A 94 8.23 6.82 14.76
C GLY A 94 9.13 5.94 13.88
N ASN A 95 10.00 6.55 13.05
CA ASN A 95 11.02 5.88 12.23
C ASN A 95 10.47 4.81 11.27
N ILE A 96 9.22 4.97 10.82
CA ILE A 96 8.53 4.04 9.92
C ILE A 96 7.63 4.81 8.95
N SER A 97 7.42 4.26 7.76
CA SER A 97 6.35 4.69 6.84
C SER A 97 4.96 4.35 7.40
N PHE A 98 3.95 5.15 7.07
CA PHE A 98 2.57 4.92 7.51
C PHE A 98 1.53 5.61 6.60
N VAL A 99 0.29 5.16 6.70
CA VAL A 99 -0.92 5.90 6.28
C VAL A 99 -1.63 6.49 7.49
N ASP A 100 -2.41 7.55 7.30
CA ASP A 100 -3.10 8.26 8.41
C ASP A 100 -4.23 7.44 9.05
N GLY A 101 -4.67 6.39 8.39
CA GLY A 101 -5.69 5.47 8.86
C GLY A 101 -6.02 4.42 7.82
N ILE A 102 -6.83 3.44 8.21
CA ILE A 102 -7.30 2.39 7.31
C ILE A 102 -8.31 2.99 6.33
N GLY A 103 -8.11 2.73 5.04
CA GLY A 103 -8.88 3.31 3.95
C GLY A 103 -8.42 4.71 3.55
N CYS A 104 -7.58 5.39 4.33
CA CYS A 104 -7.16 6.76 4.05
C CYS A 104 -6.29 6.89 2.80
N ASN A 105 -6.34 8.05 2.15
CA ASN A 105 -5.56 8.36 0.94
C ASN A 105 -4.36 9.29 1.20
N THR A 106 -4.00 9.52 2.46
CA THR A 106 -2.83 10.34 2.84
C THR A 106 -1.90 9.58 3.78
N GLY A 107 -0.62 9.94 3.76
CA GLY A 107 0.36 9.34 4.65
C GLY A 107 1.78 9.89 4.49
N TYR A 108 2.72 9.15 5.03
CA TYR A 108 4.12 9.53 5.14
C TYR A 108 5.04 8.36 4.81
N PHE A 109 6.00 8.56 3.93
CA PHE A 109 7.04 7.59 3.66
C PHE A 109 8.37 8.04 4.24
N LYS A 110 9.01 7.11 4.97
CA LYS A 110 10.44 7.23 5.27
C LYS A 110 11.24 6.69 4.10
N LEU A 111 12.14 7.49 3.53
CA LEU A 111 12.95 7.12 2.37
C LEU A 111 13.66 5.77 2.55
N ASP A 112 14.31 5.56 3.70
CA ASP A 112 15.03 4.31 4.00
C ASP A 112 14.14 3.07 3.90
N ASN A 113 12.86 3.18 4.25
CA ASN A 113 11.94 2.05 4.16
C ASN A 113 11.55 1.72 2.72
N LEU A 114 11.50 2.73 1.85
CA LEU A 114 11.22 2.57 0.42
C LEU A 114 12.41 1.95 -0.32
N ILE A 115 13.63 2.39 -0.03
CA ILE A 115 14.84 1.87 -0.68
C ILE A 115 15.23 0.47 -0.20
N GLN A 116 14.85 0.10 1.04
CA GLN A 116 15.14 -1.22 1.60
C GLN A 116 14.43 -2.34 0.83
N THR A 117 13.21 -2.08 0.33
CA THR A 117 12.36 -3.11 -0.28
C THR A 117 11.21 -2.49 -1.06
N SER A 118 10.84 -3.11 -2.17
CA SER A 118 9.66 -2.75 -2.97
C SER A 118 8.33 -3.03 -2.28
N THR A 119 8.32 -3.77 -1.15
CA THR A 119 7.07 -4.17 -0.48
C THR A 119 6.52 -3.10 0.46
N THR A 120 7.31 -2.09 0.86
CA THR A 120 6.87 -1.05 1.80
C THR A 120 5.71 -0.25 1.21
N ALA A 121 5.86 0.30 0.01
CA ALA A 121 4.80 1.08 -0.62
C ALA A 121 3.56 0.21 -0.92
N ALA A 122 3.77 -1.05 -1.33
CA ALA A 122 2.69 -1.99 -1.57
C ALA A 122 1.90 -2.34 -0.28
N HIS A 123 2.57 -2.42 0.86
CA HIS A 123 1.95 -2.63 2.18
C HIS A 123 1.09 -1.42 2.59
N GLU A 124 1.66 -0.22 2.53
CA GLU A 124 0.91 1.00 2.85
C GLU A 124 -0.28 1.18 1.91
N TYR A 125 -0.10 0.90 0.61
CA TYR A 125 -1.20 0.93 -0.36
C TYR A 125 -2.34 -0.03 0.03
N GLY A 126 -2.04 -1.21 0.58
CA GLY A 126 -3.07 -2.10 1.13
C GLY A 126 -3.90 -1.46 2.24
N HIS A 127 -3.27 -0.70 3.14
CA HIS A 127 -4.01 0.08 4.12
C HIS A 127 -4.87 1.16 3.48
N THR A 128 -4.36 1.84 2.45
CA THR A 128 -5.16 2.84 1.73
C THR A 128 -6.41 2.25 1.05
N LEU A 129 -6.42 0.94 0.76
CA LEU A 129 -7.57 0.23 0.21
C LEU A 129 -8.50 -0.36 1.28
N GLY A 130 -8.14 -0.22 2.56
CA GLY A 130 -8.95 -0.67 3.69
C GLY A 130 -8.50 -1.98 4.35
N LEU A 131 -7.32 -2.52 3.99
CA LEU A 131 -6.81 -3.72 4.66
C LEU A 131 -6.19 -3.40 6.02
N LEU A 132 -6.49 -4.24 7.01
CA LEU A 132 -5.88 -4.23 8.33
C LEU A 132 -4.67 -5.16 8.38
N HIS A 133 -3.79 -4.96 9.36
CA HIS A 133 -2.84 -6.01 9.74
C HIS A 133 -3.59 -7.25 10.26
N PRO A 134 -3.11 -8.47 9.96
CA PRO A 134 -3.60 -9.67 10.61
C PRO A 134 -3.35 -9.65 12.12
N GLU A 135 -4.28 -10.20 12.91
CA GLU A 135 -4.16 -10.27 14.38
C GLU A 135 -3.13 -11.31 14.85
N VAL A 136 -2.99 -12.41 14.12
CA VAL A 136 -2.07 -13.51 14.46
C VAL A 136 -0.69 -13.21 13.87
N LEU A 137 0.25 -12.78 14.72
CA LEU A 137 1.58 -12.34 14.30
C LEU A 137 2.70 -13.39 14.46
N ASP A 138 2.39 -14.59 14.97
CA ASP A 138 3.28 -15.75 14.86
C ASP A 138 2.74 -16.69 13.78
N ILE A 139 3.47 -16.77 12.67
CA ILE A 139 3.08 -17.52 11.48
C ILE A 139 4.13 -18.54 11.07
N ARG A 140 4.97 -18.98 12.00
CA ARG A 140 5.88 -20.12 11.77
C ARG A 140 5.09 -21.36 11.35
N GLY A 141 5.66 -22.15 10.44
CA GLY A 141 5.02 -23.28 9.79
C GLY A 141 3.99 -22.88 8.71
N LYS A 142 3.78 -21.58 8.44
CA LYS A 142 3.00 -21.12 7.30
C LYS A 142 3.91 -20.86 6.10
N SER A 143 3.30 -20.73 4.92
CA SER A 143 3.99 -20.32 3.71
C SER A 143 4.43 -18.85 3.76
N THR A 144 4.93 -18.33 2.64
CA THR A 144 5.36 -16.94 2.46
C THR A 144 4.41 -15.94 3.13
N PRO A 145 4.94 -14.94 3.87
CA PRO A 145 4.12 -13.95 4.53
C PRO A 145 3.34 -13.10 3.52
N GLY A 146 2.07 -12.85 3.82
CA GLY A 146 1.22 -11.90 3.10
C GLY A 146 1.70 -10.46 3.21
N ILE A 147 1.26 -9.60 2.28
CA ILE A 147 1.73 -8.21 2.18
C ILE A 147 1.39 -7.41 3.42
N MET A 148 0.26 -7.71 4.07
CA MET A 148 -0.26 -6.97 5.21
C MET A 148 0.32 -7.38 6.57
N TYR A 149 1.25 -8.36 6.63
CA TYR A 149 1.92 -8.63 7.91
C TYR A 149 2.83 -7.45 8.29
N PRO A 150 2.73 -6.90 9.51
CA PRO A 150 3.58 -5.79 9.95
C PRO A 150 5.02 -6.24 10.22
N ARG A 151 5.93 -5.28 10.34
CA ARG A 151 7.28 -5.56 10.87
C ARG A 151 7.13 -6.11 12.30
N GLY A 152 7.99 -7.05 12.69
CA GLY A 152 7.90 -7.73 13.99
C GLY A 152 7.13 -9.05 13.99
N THR A 153 6.45 -9.39 12.88
CA THR A 153 5.83 -10.72 12.68
C THR A 153 6.88 -11.83 12.82
N ILE A 154 6.57 -12.88 13.59
CA ILE A 154 7.41 -14.06 13.78
C ILE A 154 7.13 -15.02 12.63
N VAL A 155 8.19 -15.44 11.93
CA VAL A 155 8.15 -16.26 10.72
C VAL A 155 9.18 -17.37 10.79
N ASP A 156 9.12 -18.32 9.85
CA ASP A 156 10.15 -19.33 9.72
C ASP A 156 11.51 -18.70 9.33
N PRO A 157 12.63 -19.34 9.71
CA PRO A 157 13.99 -18.84 9.48
C PRO A 157 14.26 -18.25 8.08
N PRO A 158 13.84 -18.87 6.97
CA PRO A 158 14.13 -18.35 5.62
C PRO A 158 13.50 -16.98 5.32
N PHE A 159 12.54 -16.53 6.12
CA PHE A 159 11.85 -15.25 5.95
C PHE A 159 12.27 -14.19 6.98
N GLN A 160 13.19 -14.52 7.89
CA GLN A 160 13.71 -13.58 8.90
C GLN A 160 14.74 -12.61 8.29
N TYR A 161 15.06 -11.52 8.99
CA TYR A 161 16.21 -10.68 8.60
C TYR A 161 17.54 -11.45 8.70
N ASP A 162 17.66 -12.32 9.71
CA ASP A 162 18.73 -13.29 9.85
C ASP A 162 18.13 -14.69 10.05
N PRO A 163 18.30 -15.62 9.10
CA PRO A 163 17.83 -17.00 9.25
C PRO A 163 18.41 -17.76 10.44
N ASN A 164 19.55 -17.34 10.99
CA ASN A 164 20.14 -17.99 12.15
C ASN A 164 19.70 -17.36 13.48
N ALA A 165 19.01 -16.22 13.43
CA ALA A 165 18.52 -15.56 14.63
C ALA A 165 17.40 -16.35 15.31
N LYS A 166 17.37 -16.28 16.65
CA LYS A 166 16.25 -16.79 17.43
C LYS A 166 14.98 -16.00 17.09
N ALA A 167 13.89 -16.71 16.81
CA ALA A 167 12.57 -16.14 16.56
C ALA A 167 12.18 -15.08 17.61
N GLY A 168 11.74 -13.90 17.16
CA GLY A 168 11.39 -12.75 17.99
C GLY A 168 12.57 -11.98 18.59
N GLY A 169 13.80 -12.47 18.44
CA GLY A 169 15.03 -11.77 18.81
C GLY A 169 15.51 -10.80 17.73
N ALA A 170 16.66 -10.15 17.98
CA ALA A 170 17.31 -9.29 16.98
C ALA A 170 17.57 -10.08 15.69
N GLY A 171 17.05 -9.58 14.57
CA GLY A 171 17.11 -10.29 13.27
C GLY A 171 16.10 -11.42 13.09
N GLY A 172 15.47 -11.92 14.16
CA GLY A 172 14.57 -13.08 14.18
C GLY A 172 13.10 -12.78 13.92
N THR A 173 12.81 -11.66 13.26
CA THR A 173 11.46 -11.30 12.81
C THR A 173 11.45 -11.18 11.29
N MET A 174 10.26 -11.21 10.68
CA MET A 174 10.09 -11.13 9.24
C MET A 174 10.86 -9.97 8.61
N ASN A 175 11.66 -10.29 7.59
CA ASN A 175 12.20 -9.33 6.66
C ASN A 175 11.15 -9.01 5.58
N PRO A 176 10.71 -7.74 5.46
CA PRO A 176 9.63 -7.36 4.54
C PRO A 176 9.89 -7.72 3.07
N VAL A 177 11.15 -7.90 2.64
CA VAL A 177 11.48 -8.33 1.27
C VAL A 177 10.81 -9.63 0.84
N HIS A 178 10.40 -10.47 1.80
CA HIS A 178 9.74 -11.75 1.53
C HIS A 178 8.22 -11.66 1.46
N ARG A 179 7.63 -10.50 1.77
CA ARG A 179 6.18 -10.32 1.68
C ARG A 179 5.70 -10.42 0.24
N LYS A 180 4.50 -10.96 0.07
CA LYS A 180 3.78 -10.95 -1.21
C LYS A 180 2.32 -10.61 -1.01
N VAL A 181 1.72 -9.89 -1.95
CA VAL A 181 0.26 -9.82 -2.01
C VAL A 181 -0.22 -11.24 -2.32
N MET A 182 -1.18 -11.76 -1.57
CA MET A 182 -1.79 -13.05 -1.87
C MET A 182 -3.23 -12.85 -2.34
N ALA A 183 -3.81 -13.90 -2.92
CA ALA A 183 -5.23 -13.88 -3.30
C ALA A 183 -6.16 -13.62 -2.09
N SER A 184 -5.76 -14.02 -0.88
CA SER A 184 -6.50 -13.73 0.35
C SER A 184 -6.64 -12.24 0.63
N GLU A 185 -5.63 -11.44 0.33
CA GLU A 185 -5.68 -9.99 0.50
C GLU A 185 -6.60 -9.34 -0.54
N ILE A 186 -6.60 -9.85 -1.79
CA ILE A 186 -7.55 -9.40 -2.81
C ILE A 186 -9.00 -9.72 -2.40
N GLU A 187 -9.23 -10.92 -1.85
CA GLU A 187 -10.54 -11.30 -1.32
C GLU A 187 -10.94 -10.42 -0.12
N ALA A 188 -9.98 -10.12 0.77
CA ALA A 188 -10.22 -9.30 1.95
C ALA A 188 -10.62 -7.85 1.63
N LEU A 189 -10.27 -7.33 0.44
CA LEU A 189 -10.75 -6.04 -0.06
C LEU A 189 -12.28 -6.03 -0.29
N LYS A 190 -12.91 -7.21 -0.42
CA LYS A 190 -14.36 -7.36 -0.63
C LYS A 190 -14.87 -6.50 -1.80
N LEU A 191 -14.09 -6.41 -2.87
CA LEU A 191 -14.40 -5.62 -4.06
C LEU A 191 -15.76 -5.97 -4.70
N HIS A 192 -16.23 -7.21 -4.50
CA HIS A 192 -17.55 -7.65 -4.94
C HIS A 192 -18.73 -6.98 -4.22
N LYS A 193 -18.49 -6.25 -3.12
CA LYS A 193 -19.50 -5.52 -2.35
C LYS A 193 -19.59 -4.04 -2.72
N LEU A 194 -18.73 -3.57 -3.62
CA LEU A 194 -18.72 -2.17 -4.04
C LEU A 194 -20.01 -1.82 -4.77
N PHE A 195 -20.51 -0.62 -4.51
CA PHE A 195 -21.68 -0.09 -5.21
C PHE A 195 -21.23 0.66 -6.46
N PHE A 196 -21.43 0.05 -7.63
CA PHE A 196 -21.05 0.65 -8.91
C PHE A 196 -22.13 1.58 -9.46
N THR A 197 -21.76 2.82 -9.74
CA THR A 197 -22.56 3.79 -10.49
C THR A 197 -21.87 4.09 -11.80
N ASN A 198 -22.56 3.88 -12.93
CA ASN A 198 -21.97 4.02 -14.28
C ASN A 198 -20.67 3.23 -14.46
N GLY A 199 -20.62 2.01 -13.90
CA GLY A 199 -19.45 1.14 -13.97
C GLY A 199 -18.30 1.54 -13.04
N LYS A 200 -18.48 2.54 -12.18
CA LYS A 200 -17.43 3.04 -11.28
C LYS A 200 -17.82 2.96 -9.80
N ALA A 201 -16.85 2.69 -8.93
CA ALA A 201 -17.02 2.71 -7.49
C ALA A 201 -15.75 3.21 -6.79
N VAL A 202 -15.86 3.58 -5.51
CA VAL A 202 -14.73 4.04 -4.70
C VAL A 202 -14.25 2.91 -3.78
N VAL A 203 -12.94 2.75 -3.65
CA VAL A 203 -12.29 1.83 -2.70
C VAL A 203 -11.42 2.63 -1.73
N GLY A 204 -11.75 2.59 -0.44
CA GLY A 204 -11.15 3.46 0.59
C GLY A 204 -11.93 4.74 0.82
N GLU A 205 -11.33 5.70 1.52
CA GLU A 205 -11.94 6.94 2.01
C GLU A 205 -10.96 8.12 1.95
N PHE A 206 -11.50 9.34 1.88
CA PHE A 206 -10.71 10.56 1.91
C PHE A 206 -10.29 10.92 3.34
N SER A 207 -9.02 11.21 3.55
CA SER A 207 -8.50 11.70 4.85
C SER A 207 -8.19 13.19 4.87
N SER A 208 -7.99 13.81 3.70
CA SER A 208 -7.77 15.26 3.55
C SER A 208 -6.68 15.83 4.48
N LEU A 209 -5.59 15.09 4.72
CA LEU A 209 -4.51 15.50 5.61
C LEU A 209 -3.22 15.81 4.86
N TYR A 210 -2.80 17.07 4.90
CA TYR A 210 -1.50 17.51 4.37
C TYR A 210 -0.41 17.36 5.42
N HIS A 211 0.66 16.65 5.08
CA HIS A 211 1.78 16.38 5.98
C HIS A 211 2.86 17.46 5.89
N GLN A 212 3.21 18.01 7.06
CA GLN A 212 4.38 18.87 7.20
C GLN A 212 5.65 18.04 7.45
N LYS A 213 6.82 18.65 7.25
CA LYS A 213 8.10 17.99 7.55
C LYS A 213 8.21 17.69 9.06
N HIS A 214 8.47 16.44 9.41
CA HIS A 214 8.80 16.08 10.78
C HIS A 214 10.21 16.58 11.12
N ARG A 215 10.41 17.02 12.36
CA ARG A 215 11.72 17.41 12.86
C ARG A 215 12.16 16.43 13.94
N PRO A 216 13.45 16.03 13.96
CA PRO A 216 13.97 15.28 15.10
C PRO A 216 13.84 16.13 16.37
N PRO A 217 13.73 15.51 17.56
CA PRO A 217 13.79 16.22 18.83
C PRO A 217 15.04 17.09 18.87
N VAL A 218 14.90 18.34 19.29
CA VAL A 218 16.05 19.21 19.55
C VAL A 218 16.78 18.64 20.78
N THR A 219 18.01 18.18 20.58
CA THR A 219 18.92 17.74 21.65
C THR A 219 19.50 18.92 22.41
#